data_AF-A0A7S3QU28-F1
#
_entry.id   AF-A0A7S3QU28-F1
#
_cell.length_a   1.000
_cell.length_b   1.000
_cell.length_c   1.000
_cell.angle_alpha   90.00
_cell.angle_beta   90.00
_cell.angle_gamma   90.00
#
_symmetry.space_group_name_H-M   'P 1'
#
loop_
_entity.id
_entity.type
_entity.pdbx_description
1 polymer ?
#
loop_
_entity_poly.entity_id
_entity_poly.type
_entity_poly.pdbx_seq_one_letter_code
_entity_poly.pdbx_strand_id
1 'polypeptide(L)'
;MDDGIGDADIFVVGTCEDMCPAKEREAREGNGELHPFERVQYNNPKLTSPDLIIKRTVRNYEQENQIPTNFRTFGALDKTMRHLRRIMDWTTTDHPRAEPIVIYEFLWDRYREVRKEIVTQRFNTNPVNLPQVMAWNEEVARYFIACSHELINTKGFSAILNQEQLNKVLMDLLGDYRTCVDLGVPTPNAGEFKCYMATMMYAGLENKSGKKIPNKFGAFEVLRSFTAQEQEDSWFPITLGILATLANKDVHAYIQLAKAAPYPLACVLFMHYGSMKEHGFRITPHAYNASADPENVVPVPALAPMFDLTTKGISAKCVSMGAELGPYPEDPSVEAVRFPDPSSLSYSSLKKQVQPWISNKGSAKTGNPSAAIVNPPTLSPALLDLVARIQGKPPGTLNVRPQPPSQPHQPLPSTTPSHVRPTTSMFGFPQPQQPTLQPHQQQQQPPLTPLPFGVSPTPPAATATTAAAAAAASKP
;
A
#
# COMPACT_ATOMS: atom_id res chain seq x y z
N MET A 1 45.71 -0.77 12.71
CA MET A 1 44.28 -0.95 12.92
C MET A 1 43.70 0.42 12.63
N ASP A 2 43.18 0.56 11.43
CA ASP A 2 42.59 1.79 10.92
C ASP A 2 41.19 1.86 11.51
N ASP A 3 41.03 2.70 12.53
CA ASP A 3 39.74 2.97 13.15
C ASP A 3 38.93 3.80 12.15
N GLY A 4 38.26 3.09 11.24
CA GLY A 4 37.32 3.64 10.28
C GLY A 4 36.18 4.34 11.01
N ILE A 5 36.37 5.64 11.27
CA ILE A 5 35.30 6.60 11.50
C ILE A 5 34.44 6.53 10.25
N GLY A 6 33.34 5.78 10.36
CA GLY A 6 32.38 5.60 9.28
C GLY A 6 31.96 6.96 8.76
N ASP A 7 32.05 7.11 7.43
CA ASP A 7 31.58 8.25 6.67
C ASP A 7 30.23 8.69 7.23
N ALA A 8 30.16 9.91 7.78
CA ALA A 8 28.93 10.45 8.34
C ALA A 8 27.95 10.63 7.18
N ASP A 9 27.10 9.63 6.99
CA ASP A 9 26.22 9.46 5.83
C ASP A 9 25.43 10.75 5.55
N ILE A 10 25.93 11.57 4.62
CA ILE A 10 25.40 12.91 4.33
C ILE A 10 24.07 12.75 3.59
N PHE A 11 22.97 13.14 4.23
CA PHE A 11 21.64 13.18 3.61
C PHE A 11 21.12 14.62 3.50
N VAL A 12 20.25 14.86 2.53
CA VAL A 12 19.63 16.18 2.34
C VAL A 12 18.63 16.48 3.45
N VAL A 13 18.71 17.71 3.99
CA VAL A 13 17.73 18.26 4.93
C VAL A 13 16.94 19.34 4.21
N GLY A 14 15.65 19.11 4.03
CA GLY A 14 14.76 20.05 3.36
C GLY A 14 14.52 21.32 4.17
N THR A 15 14.32 22.42 3.46
CA THR A 15 14.06 23.76 4.06
C THR A 15 12.79 24.41 3.52
N CYS A 16 12.02 23.72 2.68
CA CYS A 16 10.74 24.24 2.17
C CYS A 16 9.65 24.06 3.24
N GLU A 17 9.08 25.17 3.71
CA GLU A 17 8.00 25.19 4.73
C GLU A 17 6.57 25.17 4.12
N ASP A 18 6.50 25.24 2.79
CA ASP A 18 5.27 25.18 1.99
C ASP A 18 4.99 23.74 1.52
N MET A 19 3.76 23.46 1.08
CA MET A 19 3.41 22.16 0.46
C MET A 19 4.05 21.96 -0.94
N CYS A 20 4.59 23.01 -1.54
CA CYS A 20 5.30 23.00 -2.81
C CYS A 20 6.43 24.05 -2.81
N PRO A 21 7.66 23.70 -3.22
CA PRO A 21 8.76 24.66 -3.38
C PRO A 21 8.39 25.83 -4.31
N ALA A 22 8.83 27.05 -3.95
CA ALA A 22 8.50 28.27 -4.68
C ALA A 22 8.89 28.22 -6.17
N LYS A 23 10.07 27.66 -6.48
CA LYS A 23 10.54 27.48 -7.86
C LYS A 23 9.65 26.54 -8.68
N GLU A 24 9.20 25.43 -8.09
CA GLU A 24 8.28 24.52 -8.76
C GLU A 24 6.92 25.20 -8.99
N ARG A 25 6.42 25.93 -7.97
CA ARG A 25 5.18 26.69 -8.06
C ARG A 25 5.20 27.70 -9.21
N GLU A 26 6.21 28.55 -9.26
CA GLU A 26 6.37 29.56 -10.32
C GLU A 26 6.46 28.92 -11.71
N ALA A 27 7.25 27.84 -11.85
CA ALA A 27 7.38 27.13 -13.13
C ALA A 27 6.03 26.55 -13.59
N ARG A 28 5.27 25.94 -12.68
CA ARG A 28 3.96 25.33 -13.00
C ARG A 28 2.89 26.36 -13.29
N GLU A 29 2.93 27.54 -12.66
CA GLU A 29 2.09 28.68 -13.02
C GLU A 29 2.41 29.21 -14.42
N GLY A 30 3.70 29.44 -14.72
CA GLY A 30 4.14 29.91 -16.03
C GLY A 30 3.73 28.98 -17.18
N ASN A 31 3.90 27.67 -16.96
CA ASN A 31 3.61 26.62 -17.95
C ASN A 31 2.12 26.23 -18.03
N GLY A 32 1.30 26.62 -17.05
CA GLY A 32 -0.11 26.21 -16.99
C GLY A 32 -0.31 24.73 -16.62
N GLU A 33 0.57 24.17 -15.78
CA GLU A 33 0.61 22.76 -15.39
C GLU A 33 -0.01 22.50 -14.00
N LEU A 34 -0.92 23.38 -13.57
CA LEU A 34 -1.66 23.23 -12.31
C LEU A 34 -2.78 22.19 -12.46
N HIS A 35 -2.84 21.24 -11.52
CA HIS A 35 -3.98 20.33 -11.41
C HIS A 35 -5.23 21.11 -11.00
N PRO A 36 -6.46 20.70 -11.39
CA PRO A 36 -7.69 21.42 -10.99
C PRO A 36 -7.79 21.72 -9.49
N PHE A 37 -7.37 20.79 -8.63
CA PHE A 37 -7.39 20.95 -7.16
C PHE A 37 -6.35 21.94 -6.62
N GLU A 38 -5.40 22.37 -7.44
CA GLU A 38 -4.34 23.30 -7.06
C GLU A 38 -4.64 24.72 -7.57
N ARG A 39 -5.79 24.96 -8.22
CA ARG A 39 -6.10 26.25 -8.81
C ARG A 39 -6.97 27.08 -7.87
N VAL A 40 -6.68 28.37 -7.75
CA VAL A 40 -7.56 29.31 -7.05
C VAL A 40 -8.89 29.48 -7.81
N GLN A 41 -8.80 29.51 -9.14
CA GLN A 41 -9.95 29.54 -10.03
C GLN A 41 -9.88 28.33 -10.95
N TYR A 42 -10.89 27.45 -10.90
CA TYR A 42 -10.90 26.18 -11.62
C TYR A 42 -10.54 26.31 -13.12
N ASN A 43 -11.00 27.38 -13.77
CA ASN A 43 -10.80 27.67 -15.19
C ASN A 43 -9.46 28.34 -15.52
N ASN A 44 -8.69 28.80 -14.53
CA ASN A 44 -7.39 29.44 -14.74
C ASN A 44 -6.25 28.46 -14.41
N PRO A 45 -5.60 27.86 -15.42
CA PRO A 45 -4.52 26.88 -15.20
C PRO A 45 -3.20 27.51 -14.74
N LYS A 46 -3.10 28.85 -14.64
CA LYS A 46 -1.87 29.59 -14.32
C LYS A 46 -1.92 30.33 -12.98
N LEU A 47 -2.95 30.11 -12.16
CA LEU A 47 -3.13 30.81 -10.89
C LEU A 47 -3.31 29.80 -9.74
N THR A 48 -2.33 29.74 -8.84
CA THR A 48 -2.40 28.96 -7.61
C THR A 48 -2.20 29.83 -6.35
N SER A 49 -2.22 29.19 -5.19
CA SER A 49 -1.82 29.72 -3.89
C SER A 49 -0.87 28.73 -3.23
N PRO A 50 0.12 29.17 -2.42
CA PRO A 50 0.95 28.29 -1.59
C PRO A 50 0.16 27.30 -0.73
N ASP A 51 -1.09 27.64 -0.38
CA ASP A 51 -1.99 26.81 0.43
C ASP A 51 -2.78 25.74 -0.36
N LEU A 52 -2.62 25.69 -1.70
CA LEU A 52 -3.32 24.75 -2.58
C LEU A 52 -2.35 23.83 -3.33
N ILE A 53 -1.27 24.38 -3.89
CA ILE A 53 -0.35 23.59 -4.71
C ILE A 53 0.46 22.62 -3.86
N ILE A 54 0.58 21.39 -4.35
CA ILE A 54 1.39 20.36 -3.71
C ILE A 54 2.48 19.93 -4.68
N LYS A 55 3.70 19.77 -4.16
CA LYS A 55 4.85 19.26 -4.89
C LYS A 55 4.49 17.98 -5.67
N ARG A 56 4.73 17.97 -6.98
CA ARG A 56 4.45 16.82 -7.85
C ARG A 56 5.53 15.74 -7.67
N THR A 57 5.21 14.48 -7.96
CA THR A 57 6.24 13.45 -7.98
C THR A 57 7.37 13.75 -8.96
N VAL A 58 8.58 13.84 -8.43
CA VAL A 58 9.82 13.88 -9.23
C VAL A 58 10.21 12.45 -9.61
N ARG A 59 10.67 12.20 -10.85
CA ARG A 59 11.01 10.84 -11.29
C ARG A 59 12.16 10.25 -10.47
N ASN A 60 13.29 10.96 -10.40
CA ASN A 60 14.49 10.59 -9.65
C ASN A 60 15.07 11.84 -8.97
N TYR A 61 15.60 11.70 -7.76
CA TYR A 61 16.46 12.72 -7.16
C TYR A 61 17.90 12.38 -7.50
N GLU A 62 18.40 12.94 -8.59
CA GLU A 62 19.84 12.90 -8.87
C GLU A 62 20.58 13.65 -7.76
N GLN A 63 21.79 13.20 -7.40
CA GLN A 63 22.53 13.74 -6.26
C GLN A 63 22.81 15.24 -6.40
N GLU A 64 23.07 15.71 -7.62
CA GLU A 64 23.25 17.12 -7.99
C GLU A 64 21.99 17.97 -7.79
N ASN A 65 20.81 17.32 -7.79
CA ASN A 65 19.50 17.95 -7.66
C ASN A 65 18.92 17.86 -6.23
N GLN A 66 19.70 17.34 -5.26
CA GLN A 66 19.34 17.28 -3.84
C GLN A 66 19.51 18.64 -3.12
N ILE A 67 18.89 19.67 -3.68
CA ILE A 67 18.97 21.04 -3.15
C ILE A 67 18.00 21.17 -1.97
N PRO A 68 18.42 21.60 -0.77
CA PRO A 68 17.56 21.71 0.42
C PRO A 68 16.23 22.43 0.20
N THR A 69 16.21 23.51 -0.61
CA THR A 69 15.00 24.29 -0.90
C THR A 69 13.98 23.56 -1.78
N ASN A 70 14.39 22.48 -2.45
CA ASN A 70 13.49 21.62 -3.21
C ASN A 70 12.82 20.54 -2.34
N PHE A 71 13.23 20.39 -1.08
CA PHE A 71 12.70 19.37 -0.16
C PHE A 71 11.89 20.00 0.95
N ARG A 72 10.73 19.41 1.23
CA ARG A 72 9.82 19.86 2.28
C ARG A 72 10.33 19.46 3.66
N THR A 73 10.20 20.37 4.62
CA THR A 73 10.42 20.05 6.03
C THR A 73 9.39 19.03 6.52
N PHE A 74 9.67 18.38 7.65
CA PHE A 74 8.70 17.47 8.26
C PHE A 74 7.35 18.16 8.54
N GLY A 75 7.38 19.41 9.00
CA GLY A 75 6.17 20.22 9.22
C GLY A 75 5.41 20.53 7.93
N ALA A 76 6.11 20.78 6.82
CA ALA A 76 5.49 20.96 5.51
C ALA A 76 4.89 19.66 4.94
N LEU A 77 5.52 18.51 5.19
CA LEU A 77 4.94 17.20 4.85
C LEU A 77 3.68 16.91 5.66
N ASP A 78 3.66 17.26 6.96
CA ASP A 78 2.46 17.15 7.79
C ASP A 78 1.30 18.02 7.27
N LYS A 79 1.59 19.30 6.95
CA LYS A 79 0.61 20.20 6.30
C LYS A 79 0.08 19.58 5.01
N THR A 80 0.97 19.00 4.20
CA THR A 80 0.62 18.33 2.94
C THR A 80 -0.33 17.16 3.19
N MET A 81 -0.01 16.25 4.10
CA MET A 81 -0.83 15.07 4.40
C MET A 81 -2.22 15.46 4.91
N ARG A 82 -2.30 16.47 5.77
CA ARG A 82 -3.60 17.03 6.20
C ARG A 82 -4.38 17.62 5.04
N HIS A 83 -3.74 18.29 4.10
CA HIS A 83 -4.42 18.81 2.91
C HIS A 83 -4.91 17.69 1.99
N LEU A 84 -4.09 16.67 1.72
CA LEU A 84 -4.46 15.50 0.91
C LEU A 84 -5.65 14.75 1.50
N ARG A 85 -5.67 14.58 2.83
CA ARG A 85 -6.81 14.00 3.55
C ARG A 85 -8.09 14.79 3.34
N ARG A 86 -8.04 16.13 3.32
CA ARG A 86 -9.22 16.97 3.00
C ARG A 86 -9.70 16.75 1.56
N ILE A 87 -8.78 16.65 0.59
CA ILE A 87 -9.12 16.42 -0.82
C ILE A 87 -9.72 15.03 -1.02
N MET A 88 -9.27 14.03 -0.26
CA MET A 88 -9.83 12.68 -0.28
C MET A 88 -11.35 12.67 -0.05
N ASP A 89 -11.84 13.58 0.80
CA ASP A 89 -13.24 13.70 1.17
C ASP A 89 -14.05 14.60 0.25
N TRP A 90 -13.42 15.25 -0.73
CA TRP A 90 -14.15 16.10 -1.67
C TRP A 90 -15.09 15.29 -2.55
N THR A 91 -16.23 15.91 -2.82
CA THR A 91 -17.21 15.44 -3.79
C THR A 91 -17.47 16.52 -4.83
N THR A 92 -18.28 16.23 -5.84
CA THR A 92 -18.64 17.22 -6.87
C THR A 92 -19.38 18.45 -6.33
N THR A 93 -19.92 18.39 -5.10
CA THR A 93 -20.47 19.57 -4.42
C THR A 93 -19.38 20.48 -3.85
N ASP A 94 -18.24 19.92 -3.45
CA ASP A 94 -17.09 20.68 -2.93
C ASP A 94 -16.22 21.24 -4.06
N HIS A 95 -16.02 20.44 -5.12
CA HIS A 95 -15.23 20.85 -6.28
C HIS A 95 -15.76 20.21 -7.58
N PRO A 96 -15.99 20.97 -8.68
CA PRO A 96 -16.61 20.43 -9.91
C PRO A 96 -15.87 19.26 -10.57
N ARG A 97 -14.56 19.13 -10.29
CA ARG A 97 -13.68 18.06 -10.81
C ARG A 97 -13.39 16.97 -9.78
N ALA A 98 -14.04 16.97 -8.61
CA ALA A 98 -13.87 15.95 -7.57
C ALA A 98 -14.65 14.66 -7.92
N GLU A 99 -14.42 14.15 -9.13
CA GLU A 99 -14.78 12.80 -9.50
C GLU A 99 -13.78 11.83 -8.83
N PRO A 100 -14.20 10.66 -8.32
CA PRO A 100 -13.32 9.75 -7.58
C PRO A 100 -12.02 9.38 -8.30
N ILE A 101 -12.07 9.23 -9.63
CA ILE A 101 -10.88 8.92 -10.44
C ILE A 101 -9.88 10.08 -10.48
N VAL A 102 -10.36 11.33 -10.53
CA VAL A 102 -9.51 12.53 -10.56
C VAL A 102 -8.85 12.75 -9.19
N ILE A 103 -9.60 12.50 -8.11
CA ILE A 103 -9.05 12.47 -6.74
C ILE A 103 -7.97 11.41 -6.63
N TYR A 104 -8.25 10.19 -7.10
CA TYR A 104 -7.27 9.11 -7.12
C TYR A 104 -5.99 9.46 -7.86
N GLU A 105 -6.07 9.97 -9.09
CA GLU A 105 -4.89 10.34 -9.88
C GLU A 105 -4.03 11.41 -9.17
N PHE A 106 -4.68 12.40 -8.55
CA PHE A 106 -3.99 13.43 -7.80
C PHE A 106 -3.32 12.89 -6.53
N LEU A 107 -4.07 12.18 -5.68
CA LEU A 107 -3.56 11.59 -4.43
C LEU A 107 -2.45 10.57 -4.71
N TRP A 108 -2.61 9.73 -5.73
CA TRP A 108 -1.61 8.74 -6.13
C TRP A 108 -0.25 9.38 -6.43
N ASP A 109 -0.24 10.50 -7.16
CA ASP A 109 0.99 11.25 -7.43
C ASP A 109 1.52 11.95 -6.17
N ARG A 110 0.68 12.65 -5.41
CA ARG A 110 1.17 13.43 -4.26
C ARG A 110 1.64 12.56 -3.09
N TYR A 111 0.97 11.45 -2.80
CA TYR A 111 1.41 10.49 -1.79
C TYR A 111 2.75 9.86 -2.16
N ARG A 112 2.97 9.56 -3.45
CA ARG A 112 4.25 9.03 -3.90
C ARG A 112 5.39 10.02 -3.66
N GLU A 113 5.18 11.31 -3.89
CA GLU A 113 6.21 12.33 -3.62
C GLU A 113 6.47 12.50 -2.11
N VAL A 114 5.43 12.54 -1.28
CA VAL A 114 5.58 12.60 0.18
C VAL A 114 6.44 11.43 0.68
N ARG A 115 6.13 10.21 0.25
CA ARG A 115 6.88 9.00 0.64
C ARG A 115 8.32 9.02 0.15
N LYS A 116 8.56 9.50 -1.06
CA LYS A 116 9.92 9.67 -1.58
C LYS A 116 10.72 10.66 -0.71
N GLU A 117 10.13 11.78 -0.32
CA GLU A 117 10.81 12.75 0.53
C GLU A 117 11.09 12.23 1.95
N ILE A 118 10.18 11.42 2.51
CA ILE A 118 10.39 10.74 3.81
C ILE A 118 11.65 9.89 3.76
N VAL A 119 11.80 9.04 2.75
CA VAL A 119 12.96 8.14 2.60
C VAL A 119 14.23 8.94 2.29
N THR A 120 14.17 9.89 1.36
CA THR A 120 15.33 10.68 0.95
C THR A 120 15.90 11.53 2.10
N GLN A 121 15.03 12.07 2.95
CA GLN A 121 15.42 12.86 4.13
C GLN A 121 15.57 12.02 5.41
N ARG A 122 15.43 10.69 5.31
CA ARG A 122 15.54 9.73 6.42
C ARG A 122 14.64 10.03 7.61
N PHE A 123 13.44 10.57 7.37
CA PHE A 123 12.49 10.81 8.46
C PHE A 123 11.99 9.51 9.11
N ASN A 124 12.11 8.38 8.43
CA ASN A 124 11.77 7.06 8.94
C ASN A 124 12.87 6.38 9.78
N THR A 125 14.01 7.04 10.03
CA THR A 125 15.06 6.52 10.94
C THR A 125 15.08 7.23 12.28
N ASN A 126 14.35 8.34 12.42
CA ASN A 126 14.29 9.13 13.64
C ASN A 126 13.09 8.69 14.50
N PRO A 127 13.29 8.21 15.75
CA PRO A 127 12.21 7.74 16.61
C PRO A 127 11.15 8.81 16.93
N VAL A 128 11.49 10.10 16.83
CA VAL A 128 10.53 11.21 17.04
C VAL A 128 9.54 11.33 15.88
N ASN A 129 10.01 11.15 14.64
CA ASN A 129 9.21 11.33 13.43
C ASN A 129 8.51 10.03 13.01
N LEU A 130 9.12 8.88 13.33
CA LEU A 130 8.72 7.56 12.88
C LEU A 130 7.25 7.21 13.18
N PRO A 131 6.67 7.49 14.37
CA PRO A 131 5.25 7.25 14.61
C PRO A 131 4.32 7.96 13.62
N GLN A 132 4.64 9.20 13.27
CA GLN A 132 3.83 10.00 12.35
C GLN A 132 4.06 9.61 10.89
N VAL A 133 5.28 9.20 10.53
CA VAL A 133 5.59 8.58 9.23
C VAL A 133 4.78 7.29 9.03
N MET A 134 4.75 6.41 10.04
CA MET A 134 3.94 5.19 9.99
C MET A 134 2.47 5.54 9.80
N ALA A 135 1.90 6.44 10.61
CA ALA A 135 0.50 6.83 10.48
C ALA A 135 0.14 7.36 9.07
N TRP A 136 1.04 8.11 8.43
CA TRP A 136 0.87 8.54 7.04
C TRP A 136 0.90 7.37 6.07
N ASN A 137 1.88 6.47 6.17
CA ASN A 137 1.99 5.30 5.29
C ASN A 137 0.82 4.32 5.49
N GLU A 138 0.32 4.17 6.71
CA GLU A 138 -0.86 3.37 7.04
C GLU A 138 -2.12 3.95 6.36
N GLU A 139 -2.35 5.27 6.44
CA GLU A 139 -3.44 5.95 5.71
C GLU A 139 -3.33 5.72 4.20
N VAL A 140 -2.13 5.91 3.64
CA VAL A 140 -1.88 5.74 2.19
C VAL A 140 -2.15 4.30 1.75
N ALA A 141 -1.72 3.31 2.55
CA ALA A 141 -2.00 1.90 2.26
C ALA A 141 -3.49 1.60 2.31
N ARG A 142 -4.23 2.05 3.35
CA ARG A 142 -5.68 1.86 3.42
C ARG A 142 -6.41 2.56 2.26
N TYR A 143 -5.94 3.73 1.83
CA TYR A 143 -6.48 4.43 0.66
C TYR A 143 -6.32 3.61 -0.62
N PHE A 144 -5.12 3.12 -0.93
CA PHE A 144 -4.91 2.30 -2.12
C PHE A 144 -5.66 0.95 -2.05
N ILE A 145 -5.80 0.37 -0.87
CA ILE A 145 -6.65 -0.82 -0.65
C ILE A 145 -8.10 -0.52 -1.02
N ALA A 146 -8.66 0.61 -0.56
CA ALA A 146 -10.02 1.02 -0.90
C ALA A 146 -10.17 1.24 -2.41
N CYS A 147 -9.23 1.93 -3.05
CA CYS A 147 -9.25 2.15 -4.51
C CYS A 147 -9.20 0.85 -5.32
N SER A 148 -8.49 -0.19 -4.87
CA SER A 148 -8.49 -1.52 -5.52
C SER A 148 -9.88 -2.14 -5.64
N HIS A 149 -10.81 -1.76 -4.76
CA HIS A 149 -12.21 -2.17 -4.83
C HIS A 149 -13.06 -1.12 -5.56
N GLU A 150 -13.12 0.11 -5.05
CA GLU A 150 -14.10 1.12 -5.48
C GLU A 150 -13.88 1.59 -6.92
N LEU A 151 -12.65 1.56 -7.43
CA LEU A 151 -12.32 2.07 -8.77
C LEU A 151 -12.09 0.96 -9.80
N ILE A 152 -12.29 -0.32 -9.45
CA ILE A 152 -11.93 -1.46 -10.31
C ILE A 152 -12.67 -1.47 -11.67
N ASN A 153 -13.82 -0.81 -11.75
CA ASN A 153 -14.62 -0.68 -12.97
C ASN A 153 -14.61 0.73 -13.57
N THR A 154 -13.83 1.65 -12.99
CA THR A 154 -13.77 3.05 -13.41
C THR A 154 -12.81 3.22 -14.58
N LYS A 155 -13.25 3.89 -15.65
CA LYS A 155 -12.41 4.18 -16.81
C LYS A 155 -11.19 5.00 -16.40
N GLY A 156 -10.01 4.59 -16.84
CA GLY A 156 -8.73 5.25 -16.52
C GLY A 156 -8.01 4.68 -15.29
N PHE A 157 -8.71 3.94 -14.42
CA PHE A 157 -8.07 3.29 -13.29
C PHE A 157 -7.22 2.09 -13.74
N SER A 158 -5.97 2.05 -13.25
CA SER A 158 -5.06 0.92 -13.47
C SER A 158 -4.86 0.16 -12.16
N ALA A 159 -5.52 -1.00 -12.04
CA ALA A 159 -5.40 -1.87 -10.87
C ALA A 159 -3.96 -2.35 -10.65
N ILE A 160 -3.20 -2.59 -11.72
CA ILE A 160 -1.79 -3.02 -11.65
C ILE A 160 -0.93 -1.90 -11.05
N LEU A 161 -1.07 -0.65 -11.53
CA LEU A 161 -0.29 0.47 -10.99
C LEU A 161 -0.68 0.80 -9.55
N ASN A 162 -1.96 0.68 -9.20
CA ASN A 162 -2.42 0.81 -7.82
C ASN A 162 -1.78 -0.26 -6.92
N GLN A 163 -1.82 -1.53 -7.35
CA GLN A 163 -1.21 -2.65 -6.62
C GLN A 163 0.31 -2.50 -6.48
N GLU A 164 1.01 -2.00 -7.51
CA GLU A 164 2.45 -1.74 -7.43
C GLU A 164 2.79 -0.67 -6.38
N GLN A 165 2.00 0.41 -6.28
CA GLN A 165 2.22 1.41 -5.24
C GLN A 165 1.84 0.89 -3.86
N LEU A 166 0.70 0.22 -3.72
CA LEU A 166 0.28 -0.40 -2.47
C LEU A 166 1.36 -1.36 -1.94
N ASN A 167 1.91 -2.22 -2.81
CA ASN A 167 2.99 -3.13 -2.43
C ASN A 167 4.23 -2.38 -1.93
N LYS A 168 4.60 -1.25 -2.55
CA LYS A 168 5.71 -0.41 -2.08
C LYS A 168 5.41 0.19 -0.70
N VAL A 169 4.20 0.70 -0.48
CA VAL A 169 3.81 1.27 0.82
C VAL A 169 3.84 0.22 1.92
N LEU A 170 3.32 -0.98 1.65
CA LEU A 170 3.34 -2.09 2.60
C LEU A 170 4.77 -2.57 2.90
N MET A 171 5.65 -2.61 1.90
CA MET A 171 7.06 -2.97 2.12
C MET A 171 7.79 -1.93 2.96
N ASP A 172 7.54 -0.63 2.74
CA ASP A 172 8.09 0.43 3.58
C ASP A 172 7.59 0.29 5.02
N LEU A 173 6.29 0.06 5.23
CA LEU A 173 5.74 -0.17 6.57
C LEU A 173 6.40 -1.36 7.28
N LEU A 174 6.62 -2.48 6.58
CA LEU A 174 7.32 -3.62 7.16
C LEU A 174 8.77 -3.28 7.56
N GLY A 175 9.45 -2.43 6.80
CA GLY A 175 10.76 -1.89 7.16
C GLY A 175 10.69 -0.98 8.38
N ASP A 176 9.78 -0.01 8.36
CA ASP A 176 9.56 0.96 9.44
C ASP A 176 9.19 0.27 10.76
N TYR A 177 8.37 -0.80 10.73
CA TYR A 177 8.06 -1.60 11.92
C TYR A 177 9.26 -2.33 12.49
N ARG A 178 10.19 -2.82 11.66
CA ARG A 178 11.43 -3.43 12.15
C ARG A 178 12.30 -2.38 12.83
N THR A 179 12.46 -1.22 12.20
CA THR A 179 13.17 -0.07 12.80
C THR A 179 12.53 0.34 14.12
N CYS A 180 11.20 0.33 14.22
CA CYS A 180 10.50 0.63 15.47
C CYS A 180 10.83 -0.37 16.59
N VAL A 181 10.90 -1.67 16.27
CA VAL A 181 11.29 -2.69 17.24
C VAL A 181 12.70 -2.42 17.76
N ASP A 182 13.64 -2.11 16.87
CA ASP A 182 15.03 -1.80 17.24
C ASP A 182 15.13 -0.53 18.11
N LEU A 183 14.25 0.45 17.87
CA LEU A 183 14.20 1.73 18.59
C LEU A 183 13.26 1.74 19.81
N GLY A 184 12.55 0.64 20.09
CA GLY A 184 11.55 0.57 21.17
C GLY A 184 10.31 1.44 20.95
N VAL A 185 9.99 1.79 19.70
CA VAL A 185 8.81 2.57 19.32
C VAL A 185 7.59 1.63 19.18
N PRO A 186 6.44 1.91 19.82
CA PRO A 186 5.24 1.08 19.69
C PRO A 186 4.66 1.06 18.27
N THR A 187 4.19 -0.11 17.84
CA THR A 187 3.60 -0.35 16.51
C THR A 187 2.17 -0.91 16.61
N PRO A 188 1.20 -0.13 17.14
CA PRO A 188 -0.14 -0.64 17.47
C PRO A 188 -0.91 -1.23 16.28
N ASN A 189 -0.60 -0.80 15.06
CA ASN A 189 -1.28 -1.25 13.84
C ASN A 189 -0.46 -2.27 13.03
N ALA A 190 0.72 -2.70 13.49
CA ALA A 190 1.57 -3.59 12.69
C ALA A 190 0.89 -4.92 12.34
N GLY A 191 0.09 -5.48 13.25
CA GLY A 191 -0.68 -6.70 12.99
C GLY A 191 -1.63 -6.56 11.79
N GLU A 192 -2.30 -5.41 11.65
CA GLU A 192 -3.19 -5.10 10.52
C GLU A 192 -2.44 -5.16 9.19
N PHE A 193 -1.34 -4.42 9.06
CA PHE A 193 -0.64 -4.28 7.79
C PHE A 193 0.18 -5.53 7.43
N LYS A 194 0.69 -6.25 8.44
CA LYS A 194 1.27 -7.59 8.24
C LYS A 194 0.22 -8.58 7.73
N CYS A 195 -1.02 -8.52 8.25
CA CYS A 195 -2.14 -9.32 7.74
C CYS A 195 -2.43 -9.02 6.26
N TYR A 196 -2.51 -7.74 5.88
CA TYR A 196 -2.76 -7.33 4.50
C TYR A 196 -1.66 -7.81 3.55
N MET A 197 -0.39 -7.57 3.91
CA MET A 197 0.74 -7.98 3.10
C MET A 197 0.83 -9.50 2.96
N ALA A 198 0.70 -10.26 4.06
CA ALA A 198 0.73 -11.72 4.03
C ALA A 198 -0.39 -12.28 3.14
N THR A 199 -1.61 -11.73 3.23
CA THR A 199 -2.75 -12.14 2.41
C THR A 199 -2.48 -11.90 0.92
N MET A 200 -2.03 -10.69 0.56
CA MET A 200 -1.73 -10.32 -0.83
C MET A 200 -0.60 -11.17 -1.43
N MET A 201 0.47 -11.41 -0.66
CA MET A 201 1.58 -12.24 -1.09
C MET A 201 1.17 -13.70 -1.26
N TYR A 202 0.41 -14.26 -0.33
CA TYR A 202 0.01 -15.67 -0.37
C TYR A 202 -0.93 -15.96 -1.54
N ALA A 203 -1.93 -15.10 -1.74
CA ALA A 203 -2.93 -15.27 -2.80
C ALA A 203 -2.45 -14.80 -4.18
N GLY A 204 -1.41 -13.95 -4.22
CA GLY A 204 -0.62 -13.64 -5.41
C GLY A 204 -0.96 -12.34 -6.11
N LEU A 205 0.09 -11.57 -6.39
CA LEU A 205 0.02 -10.25 -7.00
C LEU A 205 -0.09 -10.34 -8.52
N GLU A 206 -0.85 -9.44 -9.14
CA GLU A 206 -0.93 -9.35 -10.59
C GLU A 206 0.35 -8.74 -11.16
N ASN A 207 0.96 -9.42 -12.13
CA ASN A 207 2.05 -8.86 -12.91
C ASN A 207 1.51 -7.98 -14.05
N LYS A 208 2.41 -7.40 -14.86
CA LYS A 208 2.05 -6.56 -16.02
C LYS A 208 1.23 -7.30 -17.10
N SER A 209 1.27 -8.63 -17.13
CA SER A 209 0.45 -9.45 -18.03
C SER A 209 -0.92 -9.81 -17.43
N GLY A 210 -1.28 -9.29 -16.26
CA GLY A 210 -2.51 -9.61 -15.55
C GLY A 210 -2.52 -11.00 -14.89
N LYS A 211 -1.40 -11.73 -14.92
CA LYS A 211 -1.28 -13.04 -14.29
C LYS A 211 -0.96 -12.87 -12.80
N LYS A 212 -1.68 -13.59 -11.95
CA LYS A 212 -1.40 -13.66 -10.51
C LYS A 212 -0.22 -14.57 -10.23
N ILE A 213 0.75 -14.06 -9.49
CA ILE A 213 1.95 -14.78 -9.06
C ILE A 213 1.98 -14.81 -7.53
N PRO A 214 1.64 -15.95 -6.91
CA PRO A 214 1.80 -16.16 -5.47
C PRO A 214 3.26 -16.06 -5.04
N ASN A 215 3.51 -15.32 -3.95
CA ASN A 215 4.77 -15.33 -3.21
C ASN A 215 4.53 -15.90 -1.81
N LYS A 216 4.27 -17.21 -1.73
CA LYS A 216 3.98 -17.90 -0.47
C LYS A 216 5.15 -17.82 0.50
N PHE A 217 6.39 -17.92 0.00
CA PHE A 217 7.58 -17.78 0.83
C PHE A 217 7.63 -16.41 1.52
N GLY A 218 7.42 -15.33 0.75
CA GLY A 218 7.36 -13.99 1.33
C GLY A 218 6.19 -13.81 2.31
N ALA A 219 5.04 -14.42 2.07
CA ALA A 219 3.94 -14.41 3.05
C ALA A 219 4.33 -15.09 4.38
N PHE A 220 5.08 -16.20 4.33
CA PHE A 220 5.60 -16.86 5.52
C PHE A 220 6.68 -16.03 6.23
N GLU A 221 7.53 -15.32 5.49
CA GLU A 221 8.48 -14.37 6.08
C GLU A 221 7.77 -13.22 6.82
N VAL A 222 6.67 -12.70 6.26
CA VAL A 222 5.83 -11.72 6.97
C VAL A 222 5.24 -12.34 8.25
N LEU A 223 4.73 -13.58 8.17
CA LEU A 223 4.19 -14.27 9.35
C LEU A 223 5.26 -14.47 10.43
N ARG A 224 6.50 -14.82 10.04
CA ARG A 224 7.65 -14.94 10.95
C ARG A 224 8.08 -13.60 11.57
N SER A 225 7.73 -12.49 10.92
CA SER A 225 8.07 -11.14 11.41
C SER A 225 7.12 -10.61 12.50
N PHE A 226 6.05 -11.35 12.85
CA PHE A 226 5.21 -10.99 13.99
C PHE A 226 5.98 -11.13 15.31
N THR A 227 6.06 -10.05 16.09
CA THR A 227 6.68 -10.07 17.42
C THR A 227 5.79 -10.84 18.40
N ALA A 228 6.34 -11.20 19.57
CA ALA A 228 5.55 -11.86 20.63
C ALA A 228 4.31 -11.03 21.03
N GLN A 229 4.47 -9.71 21.14
CA GLN A 229 3.37 -8.80 21.44
C GLN A 229 2.32 -8.75 20.32
N GLU A 230 2.73 -8.77 19.06
CA GLU A 230 1.80 -8.76 17.93
C GLU A 230 1.08 -10.11 17.74
N GLN A 231 1.72 -11.22 18.14
CA GLN A 231 1.08 -12.56 18.13
C GLN A 231 -0.06 -12.66 19.12
N GLU A 232 -0.03 -11.83 20.16
CA GLU A 232 -1.12 -11.71 21.13
C GLU A 232 -2.30 -10.88 20.61
N ASP A 233 -2.11 -10.05 19.57
CA ASP A 233 -3.17 -9.24 18.96
C ASP A 233 -4.17 -10.10 18.16
N SER A 234 -5.42 -9.66 18.09
CA SER A 234 -6.50 -10.28 17.32
C SER A 234 -6.18 -10.40 15.82
N TRP A 235 -5.28 -9.58 15.27
CA TRP A 235 -4.85 -9.66 13.87
C TRP A 235 -4.04 -10.92 13.53
N PHE A 236 -3.27 -11.46 14.47
CA PHE A 236 -2.47 -12.66 14.22
C PHE A 236 -3.32 -13.90 13.93
N PRO A 237 -4.31 -14.30 14.76
CA PRO A 237 -5.18 -15.42 14.44
C PRO A 237 -6.04 -15.16 13.20
N ILE A 238 -6.46 -13.91 12.93
CA ILE A 238 -7.14 -13.55 11.68
C ILE A 238 -6.25 -13.86 10.48
N THR A 239 -4.97 -13.46 10.53
CA THR A 239 -3.99 -13.75 9.47
C THR A 239 -3.88 -15.25 9.24
N LEU A 240 -3.70 -16.05 10.31
CA LEU A 240 -3.63 -17.51 10.21
C LEU A 240 -4.90 -18.11 9.61
N GLY A 241 -6.07 -17.63 10.02
CA GLY A 241 -7.36 -18.09 9.48
C GLY A 241 -7.48 -17.85 7.98
N ILE A 242 -7.15 -16.64 7.52
CA ILE A 242 -7.19 -16.28 6.09
C ILE A 242 -6.20 -17.14 5.30
N LEU A 243 -4.96 -17.29 5.78
CA LEU A 243 -3.94 -18.09 5.09
C LEU A 243 -4.32 -19.57 5.03
N ALA A 244 -4.93 -20.12 6.09
CA ALA A 244 -5.44 -21.49 6.11
C ALA A 244 -6.58 -21.68 5.10
N THR A 245 -7.53 -20.75 5.04
CA THR A 245 -8.62 -20.76 4.06
C THR A 245 -8.08 -20.70 2.61
N LEU A 246 -7.09 -19.86 2.35
CA LEU A 246 -6.42 -19.79 1.04
C LEU A 246 -5.64 -21.06 0.71
N ALA A 247 -4.96 -21.65 1.69
CA ALA A 247 -4.20 -22.89 1.52
C ALA A 247 -5.12 -24.07 1.14
N ASN A 248 -6.25 -24.19 1.84
CA ASN A 248 -7.27 -25.22 1.61
C ASN A 248 -8.16 -24.92 0.40
N LYS A 249 -8.05 -23.71 -0.16
CA LYS A 249 -8.94 -23.19 -1.23
C LYS A 249 -10.42 -23.29 -0.87
N ASP A 250 -10.74 -23.08 0.40
CA ASP A 250 -12.11 -23.12 0.91
C ASP A 250 -12.84 -21.84 0.49
N VAL A 251 -13.62 -21.95 -0.58
CA VAL A 251 -14.35 -20.83 -1.19
C VAL A 251 -15.41 -20.28 -0.25
N HIS A 252 -16.14 -21.16 0.44
CA HIS A 252 -17.22 -20.74 1.32
C HIS A 252 -16.67 -20.00 2.53
N ALA A 253 -15.67 -20.54 3.22
CA ALA A 253 -15.04 -19.84 4.34
C ALA A 253 -14.41 -18.51 3.91
N TYR A 254 -13.82 -18.43 2.71
CA TYR A 254 -13.24 -17.19 2.18
C TYR A 254 -14.30 -16.11 1.99
N ILE A 255 -15.46 -16.47 1.44
CA ILE A 255 -16.59 -15.57 1.26
C ILE A 255 -17.13 -15.10 2.62
N GLN A 256 -17.29 -16.01 3.58
CA GLN A 256 -17.76 -15.66 4.92
C GLN A 256 -16.75 -14.73 5.63
N LEU A 257 -15.45 -14.97 5.49
CA LEU A 257 -14.40 -14.10 6.01
C LEU A 257 -14.50 -12.70 5.39
N ALA A 258 -14.63 -12.61 4.06
CA ALA A 258 -14.77 -11.32 3.38
C ALA A 258 -16.02 -10.56 3.84
N LYS A 259 -17.15 -11.25 4.07
CA LYS A 259 -18.40 -10.66 4.58
C LYS A 259 -18.29 -10.22 6.04
N ALA A 260 -17.54 -10.93 6.88
CA ALA A 260 -17.35 -10.59 8.29
C ALA A 260 -16.24 -9.54 8.51
N ALA A 261 -15.32 -9.41 7.56
CA ALA A 261 -14.17 -8.51 7.61
C ALA A 261 -14.60 -7.02 7.71
N PRO A 262 -13.79 -6.18 8.39
CA PRO A 262 -13.92 -4.74 8.30
C PRO A 262 -13.56 -4.26 6.89
N TYR A 263 -13.90 -3.00 6.58
CA TYR A 263 -13.83 -2.47 5.22
C TYR A 263 -12.48 -2.66 4.50
N PRO A 264 -11.32 -2.24 5.05
CA PRO A 264 -10.06 -2.40 4.32
C PRO A 264 -9.68 -3.88 4.13
N LEU A 265 -9.89 -4.72 5.14
CA LEU A 265 -9.64 -6.16 5.02
C LEU A 265 -10.55 -6.82 3.97
N ALA A 266 -11.83 -6.42 3.91
CA ALA A 266 -12.76 -6.89 2.89
C ALA A 266 -12.28 -6.50 1.47
N CYS A 267 -11.76 -5.28 1.30
CA CYS A 267 -11.14 -4.83 0.04
C CYS A 267 -9.87 -5.64 -0.32
N VAL A 268 -9.03 -6.00 0.66
CA VAL A 268 -7.88 -6.90 0.43
C VAL A 268 -8.34 -8.28 -0.02
N LEU A 269 -9.32 -8.87 0.68
CA LEU A 269 -9.86 -10.18 0.31
C LEU A 269 -10.56 -10.14 -1.06
N PHE A 270 -11.20 -9.02 -1.41
CA PHE A 270 -11.81 -8.81 -2.71
C PHE A 270 -10.81 -8.96 -3.86
N MET A 271 -9.54 -8.54 -3.67
CA MET A 271 -8.51 -8.64 -4.70
C MET A 271 -8.34 -10.08 -5.24
N HIS A 272 -8.62 -11.10 -4.42
CA HIS A 272 -8.53 -12.53 -4.80
C HIS A 272 -9.86 -13.27 -4.88
N TYR A 273 -10.97 -12.58 -4.62
CA TYR A 273 -12.32 -13.15 -4.58
C TYR A 273 -12.73 -13.86 -5.87
N GLY A 274 -12.46 -13.25 -7.03
CA GLY A 274 -12.75 -13.85 -8.33
C GLY A 274 -12.01 -15.17 -8.55
N SER A 275 -10.72 -15.24 -8.17
CA SER A 275 -9.91 -16.45 -8.33
C SER A 275 -10.38 -17.59 -7.43
N MET A 276 -10.83 -17.27 -6.20
CA MET A 276 -11.43 -18.25 -5.30
C MET A 276 -12.74 -18.79 -5.86
N LYS A 277 -13.63 -17.92 -6.36
CA LYS A 277 -14.88 -18.33 -6.99
C LYS A 277 -14.63 -19.17 -8.25
N GLU A 278 -13.71 -18.77 -9.11
CA GLU A 278 -13.31 -19.56 -10.30
C GLU A 278 -12.82 -20.96 -9.92
N HIS A 279 -12.02 -21.08 -8.86
CA HIS A 279 -11.61 -22.39 -8.37
C HIS A 279 -12.81 -23.23 -7.94
N GLY A 280 -13.74 -22.66 -7.17
CA GLY A 280 -14.97 -23.33 -6.76
C GLY A 280 -15.79 -23.83 -7.95
N PHE A 281 -15.95 -23.00 -8.99
CA PHE A 281 -16.66 -23.38 -10.22
C PHE A 281 -15.98 -24.52 -10.96
N ARG A 282 -14.66 -24.67 -10.84
CA ARG A 282 -13.92 -25.77 -11.47
C ARG A 282 -14.05 -27.08 -10.70
N ILE A 283 -14.12 -27.04 -9.37
CA ILE A 283 -14.20 -28.26 -8.56
C ILE A 283 -15.63 -28.79 -8.40
N THR A 284 -16.63 -27.90 -8.42
CA THR A 284 -18.04 -28.28 -8.18
C THR A 284 -18.53 -29.36 -9.17
N PRO A 285 -18.28 -29.27 -10.49
CA PRO A 285 -18.70 -30.31 -11.44
C PRO A 285 -18.06 -31.67 -11.19
N HIS A 286 -16.89 -31.73 -10.56
CA HIS A 286 -16.23 -33.00 -10.25
C HIS A 286 -16.91 -33.73 -9.09
N ALA A 287 -17.50 -32.98 -8.15
CA ALA A 287 -18.26 -33.53 -7.03
C ALA A 287 -19.70 -33.89 -7.45
N TYR A 288 -20.30 -33.08 -8.34
CA TYR A 288 -21.68 -33.23 -8.82
C TYR A 288 -21.71 -33.66 -10.30
N ASN A 289 -20.96 -34.71 -10.66
CA ASN A 289 -20.84 -35.15 -12.04
C ASN A 289 -22.03 -36.01 -12.47
N ALA A 290 -22.96 -35.41 -13.22
CA ALA A 290 -24.16 -36.11 -13.66
C ALA A 290 -23.91 -37.08 -14.82
N SER A 291 -22.73 -37.06 -15.46
CA SER A 291 -22.35 -38.08 -16.45
C SER A 291 -21.98 -39.41 -15.80
N ALA A 292 -21.51 -39.37 -14.54
CA ALA A 292 -21.20 -40.56 -13.76
C ALA A 292 -22.42 -41.08 -12.99
N ASP A 293 -23.24 -40.17 -12.46
CA ASP A 293 -24.48 -40.49 -11.74
C ASP A 293 -25.57 -39.50 -12.12
N PRO A 294 -26.58 -39.89 -12.92
CA PRO A 294 -27.65 -39.01 -13.34
C PRO A 294 -28.48 -38.39 -12.21
N GLU A 295 -28.46 -38.93 -10.99
CA GLU A 295 -29.17 -38.35 -9.83
C GLU A 295 -28.32 -37.29 -9.11
N ASN A 296 -27.02 -37.22 -9.40
CA ASN A 296 -26.08 -36.30 -8.77
C ASN A 296 -26.21 -34.87 -9.34
N VAL A 297 -27.28 -34.19 -8.92
CA VAL A 297 -27.60 -32.80 -9.25
C VAL A 297 -27.58 -31.92 -8.01
N VAL A 298 -27.30 -30.63 -8.16
CA VAL A 298 -27.23 -29.69 -7.03
C VAL A 298 -28.38 -28.66 -7.10
N PRO A 299 -29.17 -28.47 -6.03
CA PRO A 299 -30.21 -27.46 -6.02
C PRO A 299 -29.61 -26.06 -6.07
N VAL A 300 -30.13 -25.21 -6.96
CA VAL A 300 -29.69 -23.82 -7.15
C VAL A 300 -29.68 -23.01 -5.84
N PRO A 301 -30.68 -23.12 -4.95
CA PRO A 301 -30.67 -22.43 -3.66
C PRO A 301 -29.53 -22.83 -2.73
N ALA A 302 -29.01 -24.06 -2.82
CA ALA A 302 -27.84 -24.50 -2.05
C ALA A 302 -26.52 -24.00 -2.66
N LEU A 303 -26.46 -23.92 -4.00
CA LEU A 303 -25.25 -23.49 -4.71
C LEU A 303 -25.03 -21.98 -4.65
N ALA A 304 -26.10 -21.19 -4.72
CA ALA A 304 -26.06 -19.73 -4.69
C ALA A 304 -25.23 -19.12 -3.53
N PRO A 305 -25.45 -19.49 -2.24
CA PRO A 305 -24.69 -18.95 -1.12
C PRO A 305 -23.22 -19.38 -1.12
N MET A 306 -22.88 -20.55 -1.68
CA MET A 306 -21.49 -21.03 -1.77
C MET A 306 -20.61 -20.13 -2.65
N PHE A 307 -21.21 -19.42 -3.60
CA PHE A 307 -20.51 -18.55 -4.54
C PHE A 307 -20.81 -17.07 -4.36
N ASP A 308 -21.62 -16.69 -3.37
CA ASP A 308 -22.11 -15.31 -3.23
C ASP A 308 -22.72 -14.78 -4.55
N LEU A 309 -23.71 -15.52 -5.05
CA LEU A 309 -24.51 -15.15 -6.22
C LEU A 309 -25.99 -15.27 -5.89
N THR A 310 -26.82 -14.53 -6.63
CA THR A 310 -28.27 -14.77 -6.59
C THR A 310 -28.59 -16.10 -7.27
N THR A 311 -29.75 -16.69 -6.98
CA THR A 311 -30.23 -17.91 -7.66
C THR A 311 -30.22 -17.75 -9.18
N LYS A 312 -30.75 -16.63 -9.69
CA LYS A 312 -30.67 -16.30 -11.13
C LYS A 312 -29.23 -16.18 -11.65
N GLY A 313 -28.35 -15.57 -10.85
CA GLY A 313 -26.96 -15.35 -11.22
C GLY A 313 -26.16 -16.66 -11.30
N ILE A 314 -26.37 -17.58 -10.35
CA ILE A 314 -25.71 -18.89 -10.37
C ILE A 314 -26.24 -19.75 -11.52
N SER A 315 -27.56 -19.79 -11.76
CA SER A 315 -28.14 -20.52 -12.90
C SER A 315 -27.58 -20.02 -14.22
N ALA A 316 -27.57 -18.71 -14.44
CA ALA A 316 -27.01 -18.10 -15.66
C ALA A 316 -25.51 -18.41 -15.83
N LYS A 317 -24.72 -18.40 -14.74
CA LYS A 317 -23.30 -18.74 -14.79
C LYS A 317 -23.09 -20.21 -15.13
N CYS A 318 -23.81 -21.13 -14.49
CA CYS A 318 -23.74 -22.56 -14.76
C CYS A 318 -24.12 -22.87 -16.22
N VAL A 319 -25.21 -22.29 -16.73
CA VAL A 319 -25.60 -22.43 -18.16
C VAL A 319 -24.52 -21.89 -19.09
N SER A 320 -23.93 -20.73 -18.78
CA SER A 320 -22.85 -20.17 -19.61
C SER A 320 -21.58 -21.04 -19.65
N MET A 321 -21.41 -21.94 -18.68
CA MET A 321 -20.33 -22.93 -18.65
C MET A 321 -20.66 -24.19 -19.45
N GLY A 322 -21.94 -24.41 -19.81
CA GLY A 322 -22.42 -25.62 -20.47
C GLY A 322 -23.19 -26.58 -19.56
N ALA A 323 -23.52 -26.18 -18.32
CA ALA A 323 -24.38 -26.99 -17.46
C ALA A 323 -25.86 -26.86 -17.86
N GLU A 324 -26.65 -27.89 -17.54
CA GLU A 324 -28.09 -27.92 -17.80
C GLU A 324 -28.88 -27.57 -16.53
N LEU A 325 -30.06 -27.00 -16.71
CA LEU A 325 -31.01 -26.75 -15.62
C LEU A 325 -32.17 -27.73 -15.72
N GLY A 326 -32.63 -28.23 -14.58
CA GLY A 326 -33.77 -29.13 -14.51
C GLY A 326 -34.44 -29.10 -13.14
N PRO A 327 -35.53 -29.84 -12.94
CA PRO A 327 -36.16 -29.98 -11.62
C PRO A 327 -35.26 -30.78 -10.68
N TYR A 328 -35.25 -30.43 -9.40
CA TYR A 328 -34.58 -31.21 -8.36
C TYR A 328 -35.36 -32.51 -8.08
N PRO A 329 -34.72 -33.69 -8.00
CA PRO A 329 -35.42 -34.98 -7.85
C PRO A 329 -36.30 -35.07 -6.60
N GLU A 330 -35.88 -34.49 -5.48
CA GLU A 330 -36.64 -34.55 -4.22
C GLU A 330 -37.78 -33.51 -4.16
N ASP A 331 -37.61 -32.39 -4.86
CA ASP A 331 -38.60 -31.30 -4.93
C ASP A 331 -38.61 -30.68 -6.34
N PRO A 332 -39.53 -31.12 -7.22
CA PRO A 332 -39.61 -30.62 -8.59
C PRO A 332 -39.90 -29.11 -8.72
N SER A 333 -40.31 -28.45 -7.64
CA SER A 333 -40.50 -26.99 -7.61
C SER A 333 -39.17 -26.22 -7.52
N VAL A 334 -38.09 -26.91 -7.14
CA VAL A 334 -36.75 -26.34 -7.01
C VAL A 334 -35.94 -26.58 -8.28
N GLU A 335 -35.36 -25.52 -8.83
CA GLU A 335 -34.40 -25.61 -9.93
C GLU A 335 -33.07 -26.21 -9.43
N ALA A 336 -32.54 -27.18 -10.18
CA ALA A 336 -31.27 -27.81 -9.94
C ALA A 336 -30.35 -27.69 -11.16
N VAL A 337 -29.05 -27.65 -10.89
CA VAL A 337 -28.00 -27.67 -11.90
C VAL A 337 -27.54 -29.11 -12.10
N ARG A 338 -27.56 -29.54 -13.35
CA ARG A 338 -26.98 -30.80 -13.82
C ARG A 338 -25.66 -30.48 -14.51
N PHE A 339 -24.53 -30.85 -13.90
CA PHE A 339 -23.24 -30.67 -14.54
C PHE A 339 -22.94 -31.88 -15.44
N PRO A 340 -22.63 -31.68 -16.73
CA PRO A 340 -22.12 -32.73 -17.60
C PRO A 340 -20.69 -33.09 -17.19
N ASP A 341 -20.03 -33.93 -18.01
CA ASP A 341 -18.62 -34.24 -17.81
C ASP A 341 -17.77 -32.97 -17.63
N PRO A 342 -16.98 -32.85 -16.55
CA PRO A 342 -16.23 -31.63 -16.24
C PRO A 342 -15.29 -31.15 -17.35
N SER A 343 -14.85 -32.05 -18.23
CA SER A 343 -13.99 -31.73 -19.39
C SER A 343 -14.74 -31.04 -20.52
N SER A 344 -16.07 -31.16 -20.57
CA SER A 344 -16.94 -30.49 -21.56
C SER A 344 -17.29 -29.04 -21.19
N LEU A 345 -17.04 -28.63 -19.95
CA LEU A 345 -17.40 -27.31 -19.44
C LEU A 345 -16.38 -26.23 -19.84
N SER A 346 -16.91 -25.03 -20.13
CA SER A 346 -16.12 -23.84 -20.44
C SER A 346 -15.92 -22.96 -19.20
N TYR A 347 -14.66 -22.71 -18.84
CA TYR A 347 -14.30 -21.90 -17.67
C TYR A 347 -13.80 -20.53 -18.10
N SER A 348 -14.71 -19.56 -18.14
CA SER A 348 -14.38 -18.15 -18.34
C SER A 348 -14.07 -17.44 -17.03
N SER A 349 -13.06 -16.57 -17.07
CA SER A 349 -12.67 -15.73 -15.94
C SER A 349 -13.82 -14.82 -15.51
N LEU A 350 -13.99 -14.67 -14.20
CA LEU A 350 -14.99 -13.78 -13.64
C LEU A 350 -14.52 -12.35 -13.80
N LYS A 351 -15.38 -11.52 -14.40
CA LYS A 351 -15.15 -10.07 -14.44
C LYS A 351 -15.13 -9.55 -13.00
N LYS A 352 -14.07 -8.83 -12.64
CA LYS A 352 -14.03 -8.09 -11.37
C LYS A 352 -15.15 -7.05 -11.38
N GLN A 353 -15.97 -7.04 -10.35
CA GLN A 353 -17.08 -6.09 -10.18
C GLN A 353 -17.08 -5.59 -8.74
N VAL A 354 -17.30 -4.29 -8.56
CA VAL A 354 -17.53 -3.68 -7.24
C VAL A 354 -18.65 -4.47 -6.53
N GLN A 355 -18.43 -4.78 -5.26
CA GLN A 355 -19.41 -5.44 -4.41
C GLN A 355 -20.11 -4.39 -3.52
N PRO A 356 -21.42 -4.12 -3.72
CA PRO A 356 -22.13 -3.10 -2.94
C PRO A 356 -22.04 -3.33 -1.43
N TRP A 357 -22.03 -4.57 -0.98
CA TRP A 357 -21.91 -4.93 0.43
C TRP A 357 -20.53 -4.60 1.03
N ILE A 358 -19.47 -4.49 0.21
CA ILE A 358 -18.16 -3.99 0.64
C ILE A 358 -18.20 -2.47 0.76
N SER A 359 -18.70 -1.77 -0.27
CA SER A 359 -18.82 -0.30 -0.25
C SER A 359 -19.65 0.19 0.96
N ASN A 360 -20.72 -0.55 1.31
CA ASN A 360 -21.57 -0.29 2.48
C ASN A 360 -20.89 -0.50 3.83
N LYS A 361 -19.66 -1.03 3.89
CA LYS A 361 -18.85 -1.09 5.12
C LYS A 361 -17.99 0.16 5.31
N GLY A 362 -17.74 0.92 4.25
CA GLY A 362 -16.80 2.04 4.21
C GLY A 362 -17.42 3.30 3.63
N SER A 363 -16.80 3.85 2.57
CA SER A 363 -17.10 5.16 1.96
C SER A 363 -18.60 5.44 1.75
N ALA A 364 -19.38 4.45 1.31
CA ALA A 364 -20.81 4.62 1.08
C ALA A 364 -21.64 4.74 2.38
N LYS A 365 -21.14 4.20 3.50
CA LYS A 365 -21.81 4.25 4.81
C LYS A 365 -21.59 5.57 5.52
N THR A 366 -20.43 6.19 5.32
CA THR A 366 -20.02 7.41 6.03
C THR A 366 -20.22 8.67 5.21
N GLY A 367 -20.35 8.57 3.89
CA GLY A 367 -20.30 9.73 2.97
C GLY A 367 -18.95 10.46 2.99
N ASN A 368 -17.97 9.91 3.71
CA ASN A 368 -16.66 10.46 3.97
C ASN A 368 -15.63 9.33 3.90
N PRO A 369 -14.85 9.22 2.80
CA PRO A 369 -13.82 8.21 2.63
C PRO A 369 -12.78 8.18 3.77
N SER A 370 -12.31 9.34 4.24
CA SER A 370 -11.26 9.42 5.24
C SER A 370 -11.65 8.80 6.58
N ALA A 371 -12.92 8.86 6.96
CA ALA A 371 -13.43 8.22 8.18
C ALA A 371 -13.17 6.70 8.22
N ALA A 372 -13.21 6.04 7.06
CA ALA A 372 -12.99 4.59 6.91
C ALA A 372 -11.51 4.23 6.62
N ILE A 373 -10.64 5.22 6.39
CA ILE A 373 -9.26 5.05 5.90
C ILE A 373 -8.22 5.51 6.92
N VAL A 374 -8.50 6.58 7.67
CA VAL A 374 -7.53 7.19 8.59
C VAL A 374 -7.42 6.37 9.88
N ASN A 375 -8.56 5.88 10.39
CA ASN A 375 -8.60 5.16 11.65
C ASN A 375 -8.40 3.66 11.47
N PRO A 376 -7.75 2.97 12.43
CA PRO A 376 -7.68 1.52 12.46
C PRO A 376 -9.10 0.90 12.41
N PRO A 377 -9.31 -0.17 11.63
CA PRO A 377 -10.63 -0.77 11.51
C PRO A 377 -11.00 -1.55 12.78
N THR A 378 -12.25 -1.41 13.21
CA THR A 378 -12.79 -2.19 14.33
C THR A 378 -13.05 -3.63 13.92
N LEU A 379 -12.48 -4.57 14.67
CA LEU A 379 -12.72 -6.01 14.49
C LEU A 379 -14.03 -6.43 15.17
N SER A 380 -14.83 -7.25 14.48
CA SER A 380 -16.11 -7.74 15.02
C SER A 380 -15.94 -9.09 15.75
N PRO A 381 -16.70 -9.35 16.83
CA PRO A 381 -16.74 -10.67 17.45
C PRO A 381 -17.11 -11.79 16.46
N ALA A 382 -18.03 -11.50 15.52
CA ALA A 382 -18.44 -12.44 14.49
C ALA A 382 -17.29 -12.89 13.57
N LEU A 383 -16.36 -11.97 13.23
CA LEU A 383 -15.15 -12.32 12.49
C LEU A 383 -14.24 -13.24 13.30
N LEU A 384 -14.06 -12.95 14.58
CA LEU A 384 -13.21 -13.77 15.47
C LEU A 384 -13.80 -15.16 15.71
N ASP A 385 -15.12 -15.28 15.88
CA ASP A 385 -15.79 -16.57 15.99
C ASP A 385 -15.65 -17.40 14.70
N LEU A 386 -15.75 -16.75 13.53
CA LEU A 386 -15.52 -17.41 12.26
C LEU A 386 -14.08 -17.91 12.15
N VAL A 387 -13.09 -17.10 12.52
CA VAL A 387 -11.68 -17.48 12.54
C VAL A 387 -11.42 -18.61 13.54
N ALA A 388 -12.03 -18.57 14.72
CA ALA A 388 -11.93 -19.64 15.71
C ALA A 388 -12.43 -20.98 15.12
N ARG A 389 -13.60 -20.97 14.46
CA ARG A 389 -14.13 -22.16 13.78
C ARG A 389 -13.21 -22.68 12.69
N ILE A 390 -12.65 -21.80 11.86
CA ILE A 390 -11.67 -22.19 10.82
C ILE A 390 -10.43 -22.84 11.44
N GLN A 391 -10.03 -22.41 12.64
CA GLN A 391 -8.93 -22.99 13.40
C GLN A 391 -9.31 -24.22 14.23
N GLY A 392 -10.54 -24.74 14.10
CA GLY A 392 -11.03 -25.88 14.89
C GLY A 392 -11.25 -25.57 16.38
N LYS A 393 -11.37 -24.29 16.75
CA LYS A 393 -11.59 -23.83 18.13
C LYS A 393 -13.08 -23.47 18.35
N PRO A 394 -13.61 -23.63 19.57
CA PRO A 394 -14.97 -23.22 19.87
C PRO A 394 -15.15 -21.68 19.73
N PRO A 395 -16.35 -21.20 19.37
CA PRO A 395 -16.68 -19.77 19.40
C PRO A 395 -16.39 -19.14 20.77
N GLY A 396 -16.05 -17.85 20.79
CA GLY A 396 -15.68 -17.12 22.02
C GLY A 396 -14.28 -17.37 22.55
N THR A 397 -13.48 -18.25 21.92
CA THR A 397 -12.06 -18.46 22.28
C THR A 397 -11.15 -17.32 21.85
N LEU A 398 -11.53 -16.61 20.78
CA LEU A 398 -10.83 -15.42 20.31
C LEU A 398 -11.65 -14.19 20.70
N ASN A 399 -11.06 -13.30 21.48
CA ASN A 399 -11.70 -12.06 21.91
C ASN A 399 -11.07 -10.87 21.18
N VAL A 400 -11.87 -9.82 20.97
CA VAL A 400 -11.36 -8.52 20.49
C VAL A 400 -10.48 -7.98 21.61
N ARG A 401 -9.18 -7.91 21.36
CA ARG A 401 -8.26 -7.28 22.31
C ARG A 401 -8.26 -5.77 22.05
N PRO A 402 -8.30 -4.94 23.11
CA PRO A 402 -8.14 -3.51 22.93
C PRO A 402 -6.76 -3.27 22.33
N GLN A 403 -6.72 -2.61 21.17
CA GLN A 403 -5.45 -2.08 20.70
C GLN A 403 -4.94 -1.05 21.71
N PRO A 404 -3.64 -1.05 22.05
CA PRO A 404 -3.08 0.02 22.87
C PRO A 404 -3.45 1.36 22.21
N PRO A 405 -3.85 2.37 22.99
CA PRO A 405 -4.36 3.62 22.42
C PRO A 405 -3.35 4.15 21.42
N SER A 406 -3.78 4.29 20.16
CA SER A 406 -3.07 5.11 19.19
C SER A 406 -2.95 6.48 19.86
N GLN A 407 -1.73 6.92 20.20
CA GLN A 407 -1.59 8.22 20.83
C GLN A 407 -2.25 9.25 19.92
N PRO A 408 -3.27 9.99 20.39
CA PRO A 408 -3.93 10.96 19.55
C PRO A 408 -2.89 11.97 19.10
N HIS A 409 -2.88 12.25 17.80
CA HIS A 409 -2.06 13.26 17.14
C HIS A 409 -2.02 14.54 17.99
N GLN A 410 -0.94 14.75 18.73
CA GLN A 410 -0.66 16.07 19.24
C GLN A 410 0.06 16.83 18.12
N PRO A 411 -0.46 17.99 17.69
CA PRO A 411 0.32 18.85 16.82
C PRO A 411 1.63 19.15 17.53
N LEU A 412 2.76 19.01 16.82
CA LEU A 412 4.05 19.47 17.34
C LEU A 412 3.86 20.91 17.86
N PRO A 413 4.23 21.22 19.11
CA PRO A 413 4.26 22.60 19.54
C PRO A 413 5.22 23.36 18.60
N SER A 414 4.76 24.48 18.06
CA SER A 414 5.57 25.39 17.27
C SER A 414 6.70 25.91 18.15
N THR A 415 7.89 25.29 18.06
CA THR A 415 9.08 25.79 18.75
C THR A 415 9.63 26.95 17.95
N THR A 416 9.29 28.17 18.35
CA THR A 416 10.12 29.34 18.06
C THR A 416 11.47 29.19 18.77
N PRO A 417 12.60 29.48 18.12
CA PRO A 417 13.91 29.34 18.74
C PRO A 417 14.07 30.43 19.81
N SER A 418 13.92 30.05 21.07
CA SER A 418 14.16 30.94 22.21
C SER A 418 15.57 30.68 22.73
N HIS A 419 16.38 31.74 22.76
CA HIS A 419 17.75 31.77 23.28
C HIS A 419 17.91 31.01 24.61
N VAL A 420 18.83 30.04 24.60
CA VAL A 420 19.29 29.37 25.83
C VAL A 420 20.21 30.34 26.58
N ARG A 421 19.76 30.80 27.76
CA ARG A 421 20.64 31.30 28.82
C ARG A 421 20.89 30.16 29.82
N PRO A 422 22.13 29.92 30.27
CA PRO A 422 22.39 28.86 31.24
C PRO A 422 22.01 29.35 32.64
N THR A 423 21.21 28.54 33.35
CA THR A 423 20.97 28.68 34.78
C THR A 423 21.65 27.56 35.54
N THR A 424 22.34 27.98 36.59
CA THR A 424 23.15 27.21 37.53
C THR A 424 22.27 26.41 38.49
N SER A 425 22.58 25.13 38.76
CA SER A 425 22.42 24.56 40.11
C SER A 425 23.13 23.20 40.27
N MET A 426 24.12 23.24 41.16
CA MET A 426 24.56 22.26 42.16
C MET A 426 24.13 20.79 42.02
N PHE A 427 25.11 19.89 41.82
CA PHE A 427 25.52 18.84 42.76
C PHE A 427 26.90 18.31 42.30
N GLY A 428 27.89 18.32 43.19
CA GLY A 428 29.30 18.11 42.87
C GLY A 428 29.80 16.68 43.11
N PHE A 429 30.82 16.29 42.34
CA PHE A 429 31.88 15.31 42.66
C PHE A 429 33.14 15.62 41.80
N PRO A 430 34.34 15.18 42.21
CA PRO A 430 35.56 16.00 42.17
C PRO A 430 36.35 15.96 40.84
N GLN A 431 37.01 17.09 40.54
CA GLN A 431 37.93 17.28 39.41
C GLN A 431 39.23 16.48 39.57
N PRO A 432 39.77 15.89 38.48
CA PRO A 432 41.20 15.68 38.31
C PRO A 432 41.84 16.93 37.70
N GLN A 433 43.02 17.26 38.24
CA GLN A 433 43.83 18.45 38.00
C GLN A 433 44.27 18.62 36.53
N GLN A 434 44.19 19.85 36.02
CA GLN A 434 44.90 20.29 34.81
C GLN A 434 46.39 20.56 35.13
N PRO A 435 47.32 20.21 34.24
CA PRO A 435 48.61 20.88 34.18
C PRO A 435 48.57 22.04 33.17
N THR A 436 48.75 23.23 33.73
CA THR A 436 49.47 24.42 33.23
C THR A 436 50.02 24.44 31.79
N LEU A 437 49.63 25.50 31.06
CA LEU A 437 50.28 26.04 29.86
C LEU A 437 51.67 26.63 30.15
N GLN A 438 52.64 26.40 29.26
CA GLN A 438 53.76 27.33 28.93
C GLN A 438 54.35 27.02 27.52
N PRO A 439 55.10 27.96 26.89
CA PRO A 439 54.94 28.32 25.46
C PRO A 439 56.03 27.84 24.47
N HIS A 440 55.67 27.90 23.18
CA HIS A 440 56.45 27.94 21.92
C HIS A 440 57.83 27.23 21.82
N GLN A 441 57.95 26.30 20.87
CA GLN A 441 59.11 26.18 19.98
C GLN A 441 58.72 25.75 18.55
N GLN A 442 59.23 26.50 17.56
CA GLN A 442 59.26 26.17 16.13
C GLN A 442 60.27 25.04 15.87
N GLN A 443 59.94 24.07 15.00
CA GLN A 443 60.91 23.29 14.20
C GLN A 443 60.13 22.52 13.11
N GLN A 444 60.19 23.00 11.86
CA GLN A 444 61.03 22.50 10.76
C GLN A 444 60.45 21.26 10.04
N GLN A 445 59.90 21.51 8.84
CA GLN A 445 59.63 20.50 7.81
C GLN A 445 60.94 19.92 7.25
N PRO A 446 60.99 18.63 6.88
CA PRO A 446 61.96 18.12 5.92
C PRO A 446 61.35 17.92 4.51
N PRO A 447 62.19 17.84 3.46
CA PRO A 447 61.85 18.30 2.11
C PRO A 447 61.33 17.23 1.16
N LEU A 448 60.72 17.71 0.06
CA LEU A 448 60.30 16.98 -1.13
C LEU A 448 61.46 16.37 -1.92
N THR A 449 61.25 15.18 -2.52
CA THR A 449 61.85 14.80 -3.82
C THR A 449 60.93 13.84 -4.62
N PRO A 450 61.05 13.80 -5.97
CA PRO A 450 59.95 13.44 -6.87
C PRO A 450 60.23 12.26 -7.85
N LEU A 451 59.19 11.92 -8.65
CA LEU A 451 59.15 11.18 -9.95
C LEU A 451 59.04 9.64 -9.91
N PRO A 452 58.55 8.94 -10.98
CA PRO A 452 58.33 9.39 -12.36
C PRO A 452 57.00 9.00 -13.06
N PHE A 453 56.83 9.61 -14.24
CA PHE A 453 55.87 9.35 -15.32
C PHE A 453 55.76 7.88 -15.77
N GLY A 454 54.58 7.49 -16.29
CA GLY A 454 54.51 6.36 -17.22
C GLY A 454 53.12 5.82 -17.60
N VAL A 455 52.60 6.30 -18.73
CA VAL A 455 51.88 5.54 -19.79
C VAL A 455 50.43 5.05 -19.56
N SER A 456 49.50 5.70 -20.28
CA SER A 456 48.16 5.21 -20.63
C SER A 456 48.20 4.08 -21.68
N PRO A 457 47.18 3.21 -21.74
CA PRO A 457 46.80 2.55 -22.98
C PRO A 457 45.44 3.07 -23.52
N THR A 458 45.48 3.44 -24.79
CA THR A 458 44.38 3.74 -25.72
C THR A 458 43.47 2.53 -26.01
N PRO A 459 42.20 2.75 -26.43
CA PRO A 459 41.26 1.70 -26.83
C PRO A 459 41.46 1.24 -28.29
N PRO A 460 41.03 0.03 -28.68
CA PRO A 460 41.10 -0.40 -30.07
C PRO A 460 39.95 0.16 -30.92
N ALA A 461 40.29 0.46 -32.16
CA ALA A 461 39.50 1.12 -33.18
C ALA A 461 38.44 0.23 -33.85
N ALA A 462 37.46 0.92 -34.41
CA ALA A 462 36.36 0.41 -35.23
C ALA A 462 36.80 -0.11 -36.60
N THR A 463 36.09 -1.12 -37.11
CA THR A 463 35.96 -1.38 -38.55
C THR A 463 34.54 -1.03 -38.99
N ALA A 464 34.47 -0.11 -39.94
CA ALA A 464 33.26 0.31 -40.63
C ALA A 464 32.86 -0.68 -41.72
N THR A 465 31.56 -0.89 -41.89
CA THR A 465 30.99 -1.27 -43.20
C THR A 465 29.73 -0.47 -43.46
N THR A 466 29.71 0.08 -44.67
CA THR A 466 28.85 1.04 -45.32
C THR A 466 27.46 0.53 -45.73
N ALA A 467 26.58 1.50 -46.02
CA ALA A 467 25.49 1.54 -47.02
C ALA A 467 24.10 1.79 -46.38
N ALA A 468 23.63 3.04 -46.35
CA ALA A 468 23.01 3.81 -47.44
C ALA A 468 21.49 3.56 -47.54
N ALA A 469 20.76 4.65 -47.29
CA ALA A 469 19.32 4.80 -47.44
C ALA A 469 18.90 4.86 -48.91
N ALA A 470 17.66 4.44 -49.20
CA ALA A 470 16.81 5.09 -50.20
C ALA A 470 15.35 4.62 -50.04
N ALA A 471 14.45 5.54 -50.37
CA ALA A 471 13.03 5.53 -50.13
C ALA A 471 12.21 4.92 -51.29
N ALA A 472 10.90 4.79 -51.00
CA ALA A 472 9.76 5.06 -51.88
C ALA A 472 9.17 3.93 -52.77
N ALA A 473 7.87 3.71 -52.49
CA ALA A 473 6.73 3.71 -53.43
C ALA A 473 6.32 2.43 -54.21
N SER A 474 5.07 2.03 -53.90
CA SER A 474 3.96 1.72 -54.83
C SER A 474 3.91 0.43 -55.66
N LYS A 475 2.91 -0.41 -55.29
CA LYS A 475 1.89 -1.10 -56.13
C LYS A 475 2.36 -2.20 -57.11
N PRO A 476 1.48 -3.10 -57.60
CA PRO A 476 0.01 -3.02 -57.80
C PRO A 476 -0.87 -3.37 -56.60
#